data_AF-A0A925XKH0-F1
#
_entry.id   AF-A0A925XKH0-F1
#
_cell.length_a   1.000
_cell.length_b   1.000
_cell.length_c   1.000
_cell.angle_alpha   90.00
_cell.angle_beta   90.00
_cell.angle_gamma   90.00
#
_symmetry.space_group_name_H-M   'P 1'
#
loop_
_entity.id
_entity.type
_entity.pdbx_description
1 polymer ?
#
loop_
_entity_poly.entity_id
_entity_poly.type
_entity_poly.pdbx_seq_one_letter_code
_entity_poly.pdbx_strand_id
1 'polypeptide(L)' 'MTFARCVWSFVLCLVASAVFAQSPVERLSKLFDDEWEYTLREAPTFASHLGDKRFGDRWPDVSLAAIVRRH' A
#
# COMPACT_ATOMS: atom_id res chain seq x y z
N MET A 1 19.87 -39.55 -2.30
CA MET A 1 20.04 -38.10 -2.55
C MET A 1 18.71 -37.34 -2.77
N THR A 2 17.59 -38.01 -3.07
CA THR A 2 16.27 -37.39 -3.30
C THR A 2 15.59 -36.88 -2.02
N PHE A 3 15.79 -37.57 -0.89
CA PHE A 3 15.17 -37.24 0.40
C PHE A 3 15.62 -35.86 0.95
N ALA A 4 16.91 -35.54 0.81
CA ALA A 4 17.46 -34.24 1.22
C ALA A 4 16.94 -33.07 0.38
N ARG A 5 16.66 -33.29 -0.92
CA ARG A 5 16.04 -32.29 -1.81
C ARG A 5 14.59 -31.98 -1.43
N CYS A 6 13.83 -33.01 -1.03
CA CYS A 6 12.45 -32.83 -0.57
C CYS A 6 12.40 -32.10 0.77
N VAL A 7 13.27 -32.49 1.73
CA VAL A 7 13.37 -31.81 3.03
C VAL A 7 13.76 -30.35 2.86
N TRP A 8 14.73 -30.04 1.98
CA TRP A 8 15.15 -28.67 1.75
C TRP A 8 14.09 -27.83 1.04
N SER A 9 13.34 -28.42 0.10
CA SER A 9 12.17 -27.77 -0.53
C SER A 9 11.05 -27.51 0.47
N PHE A 10 10.82 -28.44 1.40
CA PHE A 10 9.79 -28.31 2.43
C PHE A 10 10.15 -27.23 3.45
N VAL A 11 11.41 -27.17 3.89
CA VAL A 11 11.94 -26.12 4.77
C VAL A 11 11.87 -24.75 4.08
N LEU A 12 12.19 -24.66 2.79
CA LEU A 12 12.10 -23.41 2.03
C LEU A 12 10.66 -22.89 1.94
N CYS A 13 9.68 -23.80 1.74
CA CYS A 13 8.26 -23.45 1.74
C CYS A 13 7.78 -22.94 3.11
N LEU A 14 8.24 -23.56 4.20
CA LEU A 14 7.81 -23.22 5.56
C LEU A 14 8.32 -21.85 6.02
N VAL A 15 9.55 -21.48 5.63
CA VAL A 15 10.11 -20.14 5.88
C VAL A 15 9.37 -19.06 5.09
N ALA A 16 8.95 -19.35 3.85
CA ALA A 16 8.20 -18.40 3.03
C ALA A 16 6.85 -18.02 3.67
N SER A 17 6.10 -18.98 4.21
CA SER A 17 4.78 -18.72 4.81
C SER A 17 4.82 -17.78 6.03
N ALA A 18 5.89 -17.81 6.82
CA ALA A 18 6.04 -16.95 7.98
C ALA A 18 6.31 -15.48 7.61
N VAL A 19 6.97 -15.23 6.47
CA VAL A 19 7.27 -13.87 5.98
C VAL A 19 6.02 -13.15 5.47
N PHE A 20 4.99 -13.87 5.03
CA PHE A 20 3.75 -13.27 4.52
C PHE A 20 2.67 -13.06 5.59
N ALA A 21 2.88 -13.51 6.83
CA ALA A 21 1.89 -13.40 7.89
C ALA A 21 1.98 -12.02 8.58
N GLN A 22 1.36 -10.99 7.99
CA GLN A 22 1.25 -9.69 8.64
C GLN A 22 0.31 -9.72 9.85
N SER A 23 0.73 -9.09 10.94
CA SER A 23 -0.11 -8.94 12.12
C SER A 23 -1.34 -8.05 11.82
N PRO A 24 -2.45 -8.18 12.56
CA PRO A 24 -3.60 -7.28 12.40
C PRO A 24 -3.24 -5.80 12.53
N VAL A 25 -2.27 -5.47 13.40
CA VAL A 25 -1.76 -4.11 13.59
C VAL A 25 -1.01 -3.63 12.34
N GLU A 26 -0.11 -4.44 11.79
CA GLU A 26 0.62 -4.11 10.56
C GLU A 26 -0.33 -3.89 9.37
N ARG A 27 -1.37 -4.72 9.24
CA ARG A 27 -2.39 -4.54 8.20
C ARG A 27 -3.17 -3.25 8.37
N LEU A 28 -3.49 -2.87 9.62
CA LEU A 28 -4.20 -1.63 9.90
C LEU A 28 -3.33 -0.40 9.63
N SER A 29 -2.08 -0.40 10.10
CA SER A 29 -1.13 0.68 9.81
C SER A 29 -0.95 0.86 8.30
N LYS A 30 -0.80 -0.24 7.56
CA LYS A 30 -0.73 -0.20 6.10
C LYS A 30 -1.98 0.43 5.47
N LEU A 31 -3.17 0.10 5.96
CA LEU A 31 -4.41 0.71 5.47
C LEU A 31 -4.40 2.24 5.69
N PHE A 32 -3.94 2.71 6.85
CA PHE A 32 -3.82 4.15 7.12
C PHE A 32 -2.79 4.82 6.21
N ASP A 33 -1.63 4.20 5.99
CA ASP A 33 -0.61 4.71 5.08
C ASP A 33 -1.14 4.79 3.64
N ASP A 34 -1.83 3.74 3.18
CA ASP A 34 -2.40 3.68 1.84
C ASP A 34 -3.48 4.75 1.64
N GLU A 35 -4.38 4.95 2.61
CA GLU A 35 -5.44 5.97 2.56
C GLU A 35 -4.87 7.40 2.64
N TRP A 36 -3.84 7.60 3.46
CA TRP A 36 -3.13 8.87 3.53
C TRP A 36 -2.51 9.24 2.18
N GLU A 37 -1.80 8.31 1.55
CA GLU A 37 -1.21 8.52 0.23
C GLU A 37 -2.25 8.67 -0.89
N TYR A 38 -3.41 8.02 -0.76
CA TYR A 38 -4.54 8.24 -1.66
C TYR A 38 -5.07 9.68 -1.52
N THR A 39 -5.32 10.13 -0.30
CA THR A 39 -5.84 11.48 -0.01
C THR A 39 -4.90 12.58 -0.52
N LEU A 40 -3.59 12.46 -0.28
CA LEU A 40 -2.63 13.46 -0.75
C LEU A 40 -2.59 13.58 -2.28
N ARG A 41 -2.79 12.47 -2.99
CA ARG A 41 -2.82 12.41 -4.45
C ARG A 41 -4.10 13.00 -5.03
N GLU A 42 -5.25 12.72 -4.41
CA GLU A 42 -6.56 13.24 -4.82
C GLU A 42 -6.74 14.73 -4.46
N ALA A 43 -6.04 15.21 -3.43
CA ALA A 43 -6.05 16.60 -3.00
C ALA A 43 -4.66 17.29 -3.09
N PRO A 44 -4.13 17.57 -4.30
CA PRO A 44 -2.82 18.20 -4.49
C PRO A 44 -2.60 19.52 -3.74
N THR A 45 -3.67 20.33 -3.58
CA THR A 45 -3.63 21.60 -2.85
C THR A 45 -3.48 21.39 -1.35
N PHE A 46 -4.13 20.36 -0.80
CA PHE A 46 -3.98 19.96 0.60
C PHE A 46 -2.58 19.41 0.88
N ALA A 47 -2.07 18.53 0.00
CA ALA A 47 -0.68 18.07 0.07
C ALA A 47 0.31 19.24 0.08
N SER A 48 0.10 20.21 -0.82
CA SER A 48 0.91 21.43 -0.90
C SER A 48 0.85 22.29 0.37
N HIS A 49 -0.30 22.34 1.04
CA HIS A 49 -0.52 23.04 2.30
C HIS A 49 0.24 22.37 3.45
N LEU A 50 0.33 21.04 3.45
CA LEU A 50 1.13 20.26 4.40
C LEU A 50 2.65 20.28 4.10
N GLY A 51 3.06 20.91 3.00
CA GLY A 51 4.46 21.00 2.58
C GLY A 51 4.91 19.91 1.61
N ASP A 52 4.05 18.95 1.28
CA ASP A 52 4.33 17.93 0.26
C ASP A 52 4.15 18.52 -1.15
N LYS A 53 5.25 18.60 -1.90
CA LYS A 53 5.27 19.18 -3.25
C LYS A 53 5.26 18.14 -4.37
N ARG A 54 5.12 16.84 -4.06
CA ARG A 54 5.09 15.75 -5.07
C ARG A 54 4.02 15.94 -6.16
N PHE A 55 2.93 16.65 -5.86
CA PHE A 55 1.80 16.92 -6.75
C PHE A 55 1.65 18.40 -7.13
N GLY A 56 2.71 19.21 -6.97
CA GLY A 56 2.66 20.67 -7.17
C GLY A 56 2.40 21.12 -8.61
N ASP A 57 2.40 20.18 -9.56
CA ASP A 57 2.08 20.37 -10.97
C ASP A 57 0.60 20.08 -11.31
N ARG A 58 -0.25 19.78 -10.31
CA ARG A 58 -1.63 19.32 -10.51
C ARG A 58 -2.65 20.12 -9.70
N TRP A 59 -3.86 20.19 -10.24
CA TRP A 59 -5.06 20.62 -9.52
C TRP A 59 -5.94 19.41 -9.18
N PRO A 60 -6.77 19.48 -8.10
CA PRO A 60 -7.74 18.43 -7.79
C PRO A 60 -8.73 18.22 -8.96
N ASP A 61 -9.05 16.97 -9.27
CA ASP A 61 -10.11 16.65 -10.24
C ASP A 61 -11.50 16.80 -9.57
N VAL A 62 -12.20 17.84 -9.98
CA VAL A 62 -13.53 18.21 -9.49
C VAL A 62 -14.65 17.82 -10.46
N SER A 63 -14.35 17.00 -11.48
CA SER A 63 -15.38 16.45 -12.36
C SER A 63 -16.33 15.52 -11.61
N LEU A 64 -17.57 15.41 -12.09
CA LEU A 64 -18.56 14.49 -11.49
C LEU A 64 -18.06 13.04 -11.51
N ALA A 65 -17.36 12.63 -12.57
CA ALA A 65 -16.79 11.28 -12.67
C ALA A 65 -15.76 11.01 -11.55
N ALA A 66 -14.88 11.97 -11.26
CA ALA A 66 -13.91 11.85 -10.18
C ALA A 66 -14.57 11.84 -8.79
N ILE A 67 -15.64 12.62 -8.60
CA ILE A 67 -16.44 12.61 -7.37
C ILE A 67 -17.11 11.25 -7.17
N VAL A 68 -17.75 10.70 -8.21
CA VAL A 68 -18.43 9.39 -8.13
C VAL A 68 -17.44 8.26 -7.89
N ARG A 69 -16.21 8.33 -8.43
CA ARG A 69 -15.18 7.31 -8.20
C ARG A 69 -14.74 7.20 -6.73
N ARG A 70 -14.77 8.30 -5.97
CA ARG A 70 -14.23 8.38 -4.61
C ARG A 70 -15.27 8.23 -3.50
N HIS A 71 -16.56 8.17 -3.84
CA HIS A 71 -17.70 8.01 -2.93
C HIS A 71 -18.39 6.67 -3.17
#